data_AF-A0AB34A8Q2-F1
#
_entry.id   AF-A0AB34A8Q2-F1
#
_cell.length_a   1.000
_cell.length_b   1.000
_cell.length_c   1.000
_cell.angle_alpha   90.00
_cell.angle_beta   90.00
_cell.angle_gamma   90.00
#
_symmetry.space_group_name_H-M   'P 1'
#
loop_
_entity.id
_entity.type
_entity.pdbx_description
1 polymer ?
#
loop_
_entity_poly.entity_id
_entity_poly.type
_entity_poly.pdbx_seq_one_letter_code
_entity_poly.pdbx_strand_id
1 'polypeptide(L)'
;MDTSKVTDMSQMFLNCHSLKELDLSDFKTNQVENMSHMFAGCSGLQTLDITKFDTSKVTDMSGMFAGCETLEELDLSNFDTKKVKTMSNMFESSSALKSLKLGEKFVVPAKPKEDLKLADHMWVSVGKGTRNNPKPSDKKGITSEELLSQSNRGNWVVRPDKEYHGPSTVQINSNLTENLVVNVPEEIKPDFVGSTFTIPVPQKDGYHADKENVTVMALENKLSSTDVVSYVADKKQSAPKKEISDKDEGTITEFNKYVTVHPDLKFAQLYDANGMKIDSQILDKNYTWFSNRQKDLDGQIYYRTPSNAWVKASDVYECTNSKNLVKTRDAIITELVNSHAQTIVNRGLGAFSTWKTTNVAILNNHKYYQISPNEFVDSDKVDLVKA
;
A
#
# COMPACT_ATOMS: atom_id res chain seq x y z
N MET A 1 -28.38 -13.55 -11.32
CA MET A 1 -29.30 -14.34 -10.47
C MET A 1 -29.65 -13.50 -9.26
N ASP A 2 -30.92 -13.40 -8.86
CA ASP A 2 -31.29 -12.68 -7.63
C ASP A 2 -31.20 -13.60 -6.41
N THR A 3 -30.29 -13.31 -5.49
CA THR A 3 -30.08 -14.07 -4.25
C THR A 3 -30.59 -13.34 -2.99
N SER A 4 -31.28 -12.20 -3.14
CA SER A 4 -31.67 -11.30 -2.04
C SER A 4 -32.58 -11.89 -0.96
N LYS A 5 -33.21 -13.04 -1.24
CA LYS A 5 -34.09 -13.76 -0.30
C LYS A 5 -33.55 -15.13 0.12
N VAL A 6 -32.36 -15.51 -0.35
CA VAL A 6 -31.78 -16.81 -0.03
C VAL A 6 -31.31 -16.80 1.42
N THR A 7 -31.80 -17.76 2.21
CA THR A 7 -31.40 -17.94 3.62
C THR A 7 -30.41 -19.08 3.82
N ASP A 8 -30.30 -19.99 2.85
CA ASP A 8 -29.37 -21.13 2.89
C ASP A 8 -28.56 -21.18 1.60
N MET A 9 -27.24 -21.00 1.72
CA MET A 9 -26.26 -21.16 0.64
C MET A 9 -25.32 -22.33 0.91
N SER A 10 -25.68 -23.22 1.84
CA SER A 10 -24.87 -24.40 2.14
C SER A 10 -24.69 -25.27 0.89
N GLN A 11 -23.48 -25.82 0.76
CA GLN A 11 -23.12 -26.76 -0.32
C GLN A 11 -23.30 -26.24 -1.75
N MET A 12 -23.51 -24.94 -1.96
CA MET A 12 -23.86 -24.38 -3.28
C MET A 12 -22.84 -24.70 -4.39
N PHE A 13 -21.55 -24.77 -4.05
CA PHE A 13 -20.46 -25.15 -4.95
C PHE A 13 -19.69 -26.38 -4.43
N LEU A 14 -20.33 -27.22 -3.63
CA LEU A 14 -19.70 -28.41 -3.07
C LEU A 14 -19.13 -29.31 -4.18
N ASN A 15 -17.86 -29.71 -4.03
CA ASN A 15 -17.13 -30.62 -4.91
C ASN A 15 -17.05 -30.16 -6.38
N CYS A 16 -17.07 -28.85 -6.63
CA CYS A 16 -16.77 -28.31 -7.96
C CYS A 16 -15.27 -28.36 -8.26
N HIS A 17 -14.68 -29.56 -8.33
CA HIS A 17 -13.23 -29.79 -8.45
C HIS A 17 -12.56 -29.08 -9.64
N SER A 18 -13.29 -28.85 -10.74
CA SER A 18 -12.76 -28.18 -11.93
C SER A 18 -13.00 -26.66 -11.95
N LEU A 19 -13.68 -26.10 -10.94
CA LEU A 19 -13.95 -24.67 -10.83
C LEU A 19 -12.66 -23.94 -10.49
N LYS A 20 -12.17 -23.10 -11.39
CA LYS A 20 -10.93 -22.33 -11.20
C LYS A 20 -11.17 -20.94 -10.64
N GLU A 21 -12.24 -20.31 -11.11
CA GLU A 21 -12.63 -18.94 -10.82
C GLU A 21 -14.15 -18.88 -10.72
N LEU A 22 -14.66 -17.93 -9.95
CA LEU A 22 -16.09 -17.75 -9.73
C LEU A 22 -16.40 -16.28 -9.52
N ASP A 23 -17.33 -15.74 -10.32
CA ASP A 23 -17.84 -14.38 -10.12
C ASP A 23 -19.07 -14.40 -9.20
N LEU A 24 -18.92 -13.82 -8.01
CA LEU A 24 -19.95 -13.69 -6.98
C LEU A 24 -20.36 -12.23 -6.75
N SER A 25 -19.95 -11.32 -7.63
CA SER A 25 -20.03 -9.87 -7.40
C SER A 25 -21.46 -9.34 -7.22
N ASP A 26 -22.45 -10.04 -7.79
CA ASP A 26 -23.87 -9.71 -7.71
C ASP A 26 -24.63 -10.40 -6.55
N PHE A 27 -23.97 -11.32 -5.83
CA PHE A 27 -24.64 -12.06 -4.76
C PHE A 27 -25.05 -11.13 -3.62
N LYS A 28 -26.28 -11.31 -3.14
CA LYS A 28 -26.84 -10.65 -1.96
C LYS A 28 -26.92 -11.68 -0.84
N THR A 29 -26.05 -11.57 0.16
CA THR A 29 -25.95 -12.56 1.25
C THR A 29 -26.53 -12.06 2.58
N ASN A 30 -27.14 -10.87 2.60
CA ASN A 30 -27.65 -10.21 3.81
C ASN A 30 -28.81 -10.93 4.51
N GLN A 31 -29.38 -11.97 3.89
CA GLN A 31 -30.40 -12.84 4.49
C GLN A 31 -29.89 -14.25 4.79
N VAL A 32 -28.64 -14.57 4.43
CA VAL A 32 -28.12 -15.94 4.55
C VAL A 32 -27.79 -16.26 6.00
N GLU A 33 -28.30 -17.39 6.47
CA GLU A 33 -28.13 -17.92 7.82
C GLU A 33 -27.22 -19.16 7.85
N ASN A 34 -27.06 -19.85 6.73
CA ASN A 34 -26.22 -21.05 6.59
C ASN A 34 -25.31 -20.95 5.36
N MET A 35 -23.99 -21.05 5.57
CA MET A 35 -22.96 -21.09 4.52
C MET A 35 -22.06 -22.33 4.66
N SER A 36 -22.50 -23.35 5.40
CA SER A 36 -21.73 -24.57 5.61
C SER A 36 -21.37 -25.24 4.28
N HIS A 37 -20.12 -25.67 4.15
CA HIS A 37 -19.60 -26.37 2.97
C HIS A 37 -19.81 -25.67 1.63
N MET A 38 -20.06 -24.35 1.61
CA MET A 38 -20.42 -23.62 0.39
C MET A 38 -19.41 -23.81 -0.76
N PHE A 39 -18.11 -23.85 -0.44
CA PHE A 39 -17.02 -24.07 -1.41
C PHE A 39 -16.22 -25.35 -1.11
N ALA A 40 -16.74 -26.24 -0.26
CA ALA A 40 -15.99 -27.43 0.12
C ALA A 40 -15.67 -28.31 -1.11
N GLY A 41 -14.49 -28.88 -1.19
CA GLY A 41 -14.04 -29.74 -2.29
C GLY A 41 -13.81 -29.01 -3.62
N CYS A 42 -13.82 -27.67 -3.65
CA CYS A 42 -13.40 -26.90 -4.82
C CYS A 42 -11.87 -26.93 -4.99
N SER A 43 -11.30 -28.11 -5.21
CA SER A 43 -9.85 -28.32 -5.22
C SER A 43 -9.13 -27.56 -6.33
N GLY A 44 -9.81 -27.22 -7.43
CA GLY A 44 -9.26 -26.41 -8.53
C GLY A 44 -9.38 -24.89 -8.36
N LEU A 45 -10.02 -24.39 -7.29
CA LEU A 45 -10.32 -22.97 -7.11
C LEU A 45 -9.07 -22.20 -6.69
N GLN A 46 -8.59 -21.32 -7.58
CA GLN A 46 -7.32 -20.60 -7.40
C GLN A 46 -7.54 -19.25 -6.72
N THR A 47 -8.64 -18.58 -7.05
CA THR A 47 -8.98 -17.25 -6.54
C THR A 47 -10.45 -17.20 -6.16
N LEU A 48 -10.77 -16.50 -5.08
CA LEU A 48 -12.13 -16.34 -4.59
C LEU A 48 -12.34 -14.94 -4.01
N ASP A 49 -13.13 -14.10 -4.68
CA ASP A 49 -13.55 -12.82 -4.13
C ASP A 49 -14.92 -12.95 -3.44
N ILE A 50 -14.87 -12.92 -2.11
CA ILE A 50 -16.04 -12.93 -1.21
C ILE A 50 -16.06 -11.69 -0.32
N THR A 51 -15.32 -10.64 -0.69
CA THR A 51 -15.22 -9.42 0.11
C THR A 51 -16.56 -8.69 0.23
N LYS A 52 -17.51 -8.92 -0.68
CA LYS A 52 -18.85 -8.34 -0.65
C LYS A 52 -19.87 -9.12 0.20
N PHE A 53 -19.50 -10.27 0.77
CA PHE A 53 -20.42 -11.07 1.56
C PHE A 53 -20.76 -10.36 2.87
N ASP A 54 -22.04 -10.11 3.10
CA ASP A 54 -22.60 -9.83 4.42
C ASP A 54 -22.86 -11.16 5.13
N THR A 55 -22.10 -11.45 6.18
CA THR A 55 -22.23 -12.67 6.99
C THR A 55 -22.90 -12.42 8.34
N SER A 56 -23.44 -11.22 8.59
CA SER A 56 -23.94 -10.77 9.90
C SER A 56 -25.13 -11.57 10.46
N LYS A 57 -25.75 -12.43 9.63
CA LYS A 57 -26.81 -13.37 10.01
C LYS A 57 -26.39 -14.83 9.98
N VAL A 58 -25.20 -15.15 9.47
CA VAL A 58 -24.75 -16.53 9.32
C VAL A 58 -24.51 -17.14 10.70
N THR A 59 -25.04 -18.34 10.89
CA THR A 59 -24.92 -19.12 12.13
C THR A 59 -24.08 -20.38 11.96
N ASP A 60 -23.86 -20.83 10.72
CA ASP A 60 -23.07 -22.02 10.39
C ASP A 60 -22.12 -21.74 9.21
N MET A 61 -20.83 -21.96 9.43
CA MET A 61 -19.76 -21.88 8.43
C MET A 61 -18.88 -23.15 8.43
N SER A 62 -19.40 -24.26 8.97
CA SER A 62 -18.66 -25.52 9.03
C SER A 62 -18.18 -25.95 7.65
N GLY A 63 -16.90 -26.29 7.54
CA GLY A 63 -16.28 -26.75 6.30
C GLY A 63 -16.37 -25.80 5.11
N MET A 64 -16.63 -24.50 5.29
CA MET A 64 -16.94 -23.58 4.18
C MET A 64 -15.89 -23.60 3.04
N PHE A 65 -14.61 -23.75 3.38
CA PHE A 65 -13.49 -23.82 2.43
C PHE A 65 -12.76 -25.17 2.48
N ALA A 66 -13.31 -26.19 3.14
CA ALA A 66 -12.64 -27.48 3.31
C ALA A 66 -12.27 -28.10 1.95
N GLY A 67 -11.04 -28.55 1.75
CA GLY A 67 -10.59 -29.14 0.48
C GLY A 67 -10.42 -28.15 -0.68
N CYS A 68 -10.31 -26.85 -0.41
CA CYS A 68 -9.86 -25.86 -1.40
C CYS A 68 -8.33 -25.93 -1.56
N GLU A 69 -7.85 -27.03 -2.14
CA GLU A 69 -6.42 -27.40 -2.17
C GLU A 69 -5.51 -26.47 -2.97
N THR A 70 -6.06 -25.63 -3.85
CA THR A 70 -5.27 -24.67 -4.67
C THR A 70 -5.48 -23.20 -4.30
N LEU A 71 -6.36 -22.92 -3.35
CA LEU A 71 -6.67 -21.55 -2.93
C LEU A 71 -5.54 -21.00 -2.06
N GLU A 72 -4.76 -20.07 -2.60
CA GLU A 72 -3.59 -19.53 -1.89
C GLU A 72 -3.90 -18.35 -0.96
N GLU A 73 -5.01 -17.66 -1.20
CA GLU A 73 -5.35 -16.40 -0.56
C GLU A 73 -6.82 -16.34 -0.18
N LEU A 74 -7.10 -15.77 1.00
CA LEU A 74 -8.46 -15.54 1.44
C LEU A 74 -8.59 -14.25 2.25
N ASP A 75 -9.47 -13.36 1.79
CA ASP A 75 -9.84 -12.13 2.51
C ASP A 75 -11.18 -12.30 3.23
N LEU A 76 -11.11 -12.50 4.54
CA LEU A 76 -12.26 -12.59 5.45
C LEU A 76 -12.43 -11.31 6.27
N SER A 77 -11.86 -10.17 5.85
CA SER A 77 -11.91 -8.93 6.64
C SER A 77 -13.32 -8.37 6.84
N ASN A 78 -14.25 -8.68 5.93
CA ASN A 78 -15.63 -8.24 6.03
C ASN A 78 -16.55 -9.24 6.77
N PHE A 79 -16.04 -10.41 7.13
CA PHE A 79 -16.84 -11.43 7.82
C PHE A 79 -17.16 -10.98 9.25
N ASP A 80 -18.45 -10.85 9.55
CA ASP A 80 -18.99 -10.76 10.90
C ASP A 80 -19.43 -12.14 11.33
N THR A 81 -18.66 -12.76 12.24
CA THR A 81 -18.91 -14.12 12.68
C THR A 81 -19.44 -14.20 14.11
N LYS A 82 -19.88 -13.07 14.69
CA LYS A 82 -20.34 -13.01 16.08
C LYS A 82 -21.56 -13.90 16.38
N LYS A 83 -22.36 -14.21 15.35
CA LYS A 83 -23.52 -15.11 15.46
C LYS A 83 -23.22 -16.56 15.04
N VAL A 84 -22.02 -16.82 14.54
CA VAL A 84 -21.63 -18.15 14.09
C VAL A 84 -21.51 -19.06 15.32
N LYS A 85 -22.21 -20.18 15.27
CA LYS A 85 -22.22 -21.20 16.32
C LYS A 85 -21.12 -22.23 16.11
N THR A 86 -20.78 -22.50 14.85
CA THR A 86 -19.78 -23.50 14.45
C THR A 86 -19.01 -23.06 13.20
N MET A 87 -17.70 -23.35 13.22
CA MET A 87 -16.77 -23.22 12.10
C MET A 87 -15.88 -24.47 11.99
N SER A 88 -16.33 -25.61 12.52
CA SER A 88 -15.53 -26.84 12.51
C SER A 88 -15.08 -27.16 11.08
N ASN A 89 -13.81 -27.53 10.95
CA ASN A 89 -13.17 -27.93 9.69
C ASN A 89 -13.22 -26.89 8.56
N MET A 90 -13.45 -25.59 8.87
CA MET A 90 -13.62 -24.55 7.85
C MET A 90 -12.49 -24.51 6.81
N PHE A 91 -11.26 -24.82 7.22
CA PHE A 91 -10.06 -24.85 6.36
C PHE A 91 -9.41 -26.24 6.27
N GLU A 92 -10.12 -27.30 6.67
CA GLU A 92 -9.60 -28.67 6.60
C GLU A 92 -9.10 -28.97 5.17
N SER A 93 -7.93 -29.58 5.03
CA SER A 93 -7.33 -29.91 3.72
C SER A 93 -7.14 -28.72 2.76
N SER A 94 -7.07 -27.48 3.25
CA SER A 94 -6.78 -26.27 2.45
C SER A 94 -5.29 -25.91 2.52
N SER A 95 -4.44 -26.84 2.10
CA SER A 95 -2.99 -26.81 2.36
C SER A 95 -2.19 -25.77 1.55
N ALA A 96 -2.76 -25.20 0.49
CA ALA A 96 -2.11 -24.15 -0.30
C ALA A 96 -2.28 -22.74 0.29
N LEU A 97 -3.09 -22.56 1.33
CA LEU A 97 -3.38 -21.24 1.89
C LEU A 97 -2.12 -20.61 2.46
N LYS A 98 -1.64 -19.57 1.80
CA LYS A 98 -0.42 -18.83 2.14
C LYS A 98 -0.71 -17.44 2.69
N SER A 99 -1.91 -16.92 2.47
CA SER A 99 -2.34 -15.63 3.00
C SER A 99 -3.76 -15.67 3.52
N LEU A 100 -3.96 -15.10 4.70
CA LEU A 100 -5.26 -14.99 5.35
C LEU A 100 -5.41 -13.59 5.94
N LYS A 101 -6.52 -12.94 5.64
CA LYS A 101 -6.85 -11.62 6.18
C LYS A 101 -8.11 -11.69 7.04
N LEU A 102 -7.98 -11.28 8.29
CA LEU A 102 -9.02 -11.39 9.31
C LEU A 102 -9.48 -10.01 9.78
N GLY A 103 -10.80 -9.85 9.88
CA GLY A 103 -11.46 -8.60 10.21
C GLY A 103 -11.75 -8.41 11.69
N GLU A 104 -12.17 -7.21 12.06
CA GLU A 104 -12.46 -6.87 13.46
C GLU A 104 -13.61 -7.66 14.09
N LYS A 105 -14.52 -8.14 13.24
CA LYS A 105 -15.74 -8.86 13.60
C LYS A 105 -15.59 -10.38 13.42
N PHE A 106 -14.41 -10.84 13.00
CA PHE A 106 -14.09 -12.25 12.92
C PHE A 106 -13.73 -12.76 14.31
N VAL A 107 -14.65 -13.50 14.92
CA VAL A 107 -14.53 -14.10 16.25
C VAL A 107 -14.71 -15.61 16.11
N VAL A 108 -13.72 -16.38 16.57
CA VAL A 108 -13.82 -17.85 16.61
C VAL A 108 -14.67 -18.27 17.82
N PRO A 109 -15.75 -19.06 17.63
CA PRO A 109 -16.58 -19.52 18.73
C PRO A 109 -15.80 -20.46 19.67
N ALA A 110 -16.19 -20.55 20.95
CA ALA A 110 -15.44 -21.31 21.96
C ALA A 110 -15.42 -22.84 21.77
N LYS A 111 -16.40 -23.40 21.04
CA LYS A 111 -16.57 -24.86 20.82
C LYS A 111 -15.85 -25.44 19.58
N PRO A 112 -15.71 -24.74 18.43
CA PRO A 112 -14.97 -25.23 17.26
C PRO A 112 -13.45 -25.00 17.27
N LYS A 113 -12.84 -24.57 18.39
CA LYS A 113 -11.38 -24.27 18.43
C LYS A 113 -10.50 -25.47 18.07
N GLU A 114 -10.94 -26.68 18.41
CA GLU A 114 -10.18 -27.92 18.16
C GLU A 114 -10.29 -28.41 16.71
N ASP A 115 -11.34 -28.00 16.00
CA ASP A 115 -11.65 -28.44 14.62
C ASP A 115 -11.31 -27.38 13.58
N LEU A 116 -11.09 -26.12 13.98
CA LEU A 116 -10.65 -25.06 13.08
C LEU A 116 -9.15 -25.21 12.85
N LYS A 117 -8.77 -26.10 11.91
CA LYS A 117 -7.37 -26.40 11.59
C LYS A 117 -6.96 -25.78 10.27
N LEU A 118 -5.82 -25.11 10.28
CA LEU A 118 -5.05 -24.77 9.08
C LEU A 118 -3.92 -25.78 8.91
N ALA A 119 -3.33 -25.83 7.71
CA ALA A 119 -2.08 -26.55 7.52
C ALA A 119 -0.98 -25.96 8.42
N ASP A 120 -0.13 -26.83 8.97
CA ASP A 120 0.91 -26.45 9.92
C ASP A 120 1.97 -25.56 9.28
N HIS A 121 1.81 -24.27 9.49
CA HIS A 121 2.74 -23.22 9.10
C HIS A 121 3.06 -22.29 10.27
N MET A 122 4.21 -21.63 10.16
CA MET A 122 4.51 -20.42 10.92
C MET A 122 3.97 -19.21 10.14
N TRP A 123 3.32 -18.28 10.82
CA TRP A 123 2.68 -17.11 10.22
C TRP A 123 3.27 -15.82 10.76
N VAL A 124 3.44 -14.83 9.89
CA VAL A 124 3.84 -13.47 10.28
C VAL A 124 2.82 -12.46 9.77
N SER A 125 2.67 -11.37 10.52
CA SER A 125 1.87 -10.24 10.05
C SER A 125 2.53 -9.58 8.84
N VAL A 126 1.76 -9.12 7.86
CA VAL A 126 2.29 -8.32 6.74
C VAL A 126 2.92 -7.01 7.23
N GLY A 127 2.42 -6.44 8.33
CA GLY A 127 2.94 -5.22 8.94
C GLY A 127 2.86 -4.02 8.00
N LYS A 128 4.00 -3.33 7.79
CA LYS A 128 4.11 -2.18 6.87
C LYS A 128 4.41 -2.57 5.42
N GLY A 129 4.59 -3.87 5.16
CA GLY A 129 5.02 -4.41 3.89
C GLY A 129 3.85 -4.79 2.99
N THR A 130 4.13 -5.68 2.06
CA THR A 130 3.14 -6.30 1.18
C THR A 130 3.07 -7.80 1.44
N ARG A 131 2.09 -8.50 0.86
CA ARG A 131 2.02 -9.97 0.90
C ARG A 131 3.34 -10.61 0.48
N ASN A 132 3.90 -10.12 -0.63
CA ASN A 132 5.10 -10.69 -1.26
C ASN A 132 6.40 -10.15 -0.66
N ASN A 133 6.34 -9.11 0.16
CA ASN A 133 7.49 -8.58 0.90
C ASN A 133 7.01 -8.12 2.30
N PRO A 134 6.71 -9.08 3.20
CA PRO A 134 6.15 -8.76 4.50
C PRO A 134 7.17 -8.05 5.38
N LYS A 135 6.69 -7.10 6.19
CA LYS A 135 7.48 -6.32 7.15
C LYS A 135 6.92 -6.44 8.57
N PRO A 136 6.95 -7.66 9.16
CA PRO A 136 6.45 -7.87 10.50
C PRO A 136 7.32 -7.16 11.54
N SER A 137 6.69 -6.67 12.61
CA SER A 137 7.43 -6.20 13.79
C SER A 137 8.09 -7.36 14.56
N ASP A 138 7.49 -8.56 14.51
CA ASP A 138 8.06 -9.79 15.05
C ASP A 138 8.26 -10.83 13.94
N LYS A 139 9.52 -11.13 13.64
CA LYS A 139 9.90 -12.07 12.59
C LYS A 139 9.79 -13.53 13.01
N LYS A 140 9.64 -13.87 14.29
CA LYS A 140 9.48 -15.27 14.73
C LYS A 140 8.17 -15.86 14.21
N GLY A 141 7.14 -15.02 14.17
CA GLY A 141 5.79 -15.43 13.80
C GLY A 141 5.11 -16.25 14.89
N ILE A 142 3.93 -16.74 14.55
CA ILE A 142 3.06 -17.54 15.41
C ILE A 142 2.67 -18.83 14.70
N THR A 143 2.29 -19.86 15.45
CA THR A 143 1.80 -21.11 14.85
C THR A 143 0.41 -20.91 14.24
N SER A 144 -0.01 -21.88 13.42
CA SER A 144 -1.36 -21.90 12.86
C SER A 144 -2.44 -22.01 13.94
N GLU A 145 -2.18 -22.76 15.01
CA GLU A 145 -3.04 -22.84 16.18
C GLU A 145 -3.14 -21.49 16.91
N GLU A 146 -2.03 -20.79 17.10
CA GLU A 146 -2.00 -19.46 17.72
C GLU A 146 -2.76 -18.42 16.88
N LEU A 147 -2.58 -18.43 15.56
CA LEU A 147 -3.30 -17.56 14.63
C LEU A 147 -4.82 -17.69 14.79
N LEU A 148 -5.33 -18.92 14.80
CA LEU A 148 -6.75 -19.22 14.87
C LEU A 148 -7.32 -19.05 16.29
N SER A 149 -6.59 -19.47 17.32
CA SER A 149 -7.02 -19.37 18.71
C SER A 149 -7.04 -17.94 19.25
N GLN A 150 -6.20 -17.05 18.70
CA GLN A 150 -6.13 -15.64 19.08
C GLN A 150 -7.02 -14.73 18.23
N SER A 151 -7.55 -15.22 17.09
CA SER A 151 -8.41 -14.45 16.16
C SER A 151 -7.91 -13.02 15.93
N ASN A 152 -6.60 -12.86 15.78
CA ASN A 152 -5.99 -11.54 15.77
C ASN A 152 -6.25 -10.86 14.42
N ARG A 153 -6.93 -9.71 14.50
CA ARG A 153 -7.22 -8.83 13.36
C ARG A 153 -5.93 -8.55 12.59
N GLY A 154 -5.97 -8.67 11.27
CA GLY A 154 -4.81 -8.33 10.46
C GLY A 154 -4.63 -9.18 9.21
N ASN A 155 -3.55 -8.87 8.51
CA ASN A 155 -3.15 -9.54 7.28
C ASN A 155 -1.98 -10.45 7.62
N TRP A 156 -2.14 -11.74 7.37
CA TRP A 156 -1.18 -12.78 7.71
C TRP A 156 -0.69 -13.46 6.45
N VAL A 157 0.59 -13.81 6.46
CA VAL A 157 1.22 -14.64 5.44
C VAL A 157 2.03 -15.73 6.11
N VAL A 158 2.15 -16.87 5.43
CA VAL A 158 3.10 -17.91 5.81
C VAL A 158 4.49 -17.30 5.84
N ARG A 159 5.15 -17.43 6.98
CA ARG A 159 6.49 -16.92 7.23
C ARG A 159 7.47 -17.65 6.31
N PRO A 160 8.25 -16.94 5.50
CA PRO A 160 9.32 -17.58 4.74
C PRO A 160 10.39 -18.17 5.68
N ASP A 161 10.99 -19.29 5.30
CA ASP A 161 11.89 -20.04 6.18
C ASP A 161 13.16 -19.27 6.57
N LYS A 162 13.70 -18.48 5.63
CA LYS A 162 15.01 -17.81 5.75
C LYS A 162 14.88 -16.29 5.79
N GLU A 163 15.54 -15.67 6.76
CA GLU A 163 15.73 -14.22 6.79
C GLU A 163 16.76 -13.78 5.74
N TYR A 164 16.56 -12.58 5.20
CA TYR A 164 17.47 -12.00 4.23
C TYR A 164 18.55 -11.16 4.92
N HIS A 165 19.82 -11.48 4.64
CA HIS A 165 20.99 -10.76 5.16
C HIS A 165 21.93 -10.28 4.03
N GLY A 166 21.47 -10.33 2.78
CA GLY A 166 22.26 -9.91 1.63
C GLY A 166 22.38 -8.38 1.46
N PRO A 167 23.05 -7.93 0.39
CA PRO A 167 23.33 -6.52 0.13
C PRO A 167 22.06 -5.71 -0.20
N SER A 168 22.04 -4.42 0.14
CA SER A 168 20.97 -3.50 -0.27
C SER A 168 21.13 -2.98 -1.72
N THR A 169 21.85 -3.70 -2.58
CA THR A 169 22.08 -3.28 -3.98
C THR A 169 21.60 -4.35 -4.95
N VAL A 170 21.04 -3.90 -6.08
CA VAL A 170 20.64 -4.76 -7.19
C VAL A 170 21.23 -4.23 -8.50
N GLN A 171 21.70 -5.16 -9.33
CA GLN A 171 22.11 -4.86 -10.70
C GLN A 171 20.91 -5.05 -11.63
N ILE A 172 20.63 -4.04 -12.45
CA ILE A 172 19.58 -4.07 -13.47
C ILE A 172 20.26 -4.11 -14.84
N ASN A 173 19.83 -5.05 -15.67
CA ASN A 173 20.32 -5.17 -17.04
C ASN A 173 19.74 -4.03 -17.88
N SER A 174 20.58 -3.38 -18.67
CA SER A 174 20.13 -2.35 -19.61
C SER A 174 20.87 -2.45 -20.95
N ASN A 175 20.35 -1.75 -21.96
CA ASN A 175 21.01 -1.59 -23.25
C ASN A 175 22.12 -0.51 -23.26
N LEU A 176 22.42 0.11 -22.12
CA LEU A 176 23.55 1.03 -21.97
C LEU A 176 24.85 0.24 -21.74
N THR A 177 26.00 0.87 -22.00
CA THR A 177 27.33 0.25 -21.88
C THR A 177 27.73 -0.11 -20.45
N GLU A 178 27.01 0.40 -19.44
CA GLU A 178 27.27 0.16 -18.02
C GLU A 178 26.05 -0.49 -17.35
N ASN A 179 26.29 -1.47 -16.47
CA ASN A 179 25.24 -2.05 -15.64
C ASN A 179 24.71 -1.02 -14.64
N LEU A 180 23.39 -0.94 -14.50
CA LEU A 180 22.75 -0.05 -13.54
C LEU A 180 22.78 -0.70 -12.16
N VAL A 181 23.49 -0.09 -11.21
CA VAL A 181 23.49 -0.52 -9.81
C VAL A 181 22.56 0.39 -9.02
N VAL A 182 21.54 -0.16 -8.39
CA VAL A 182 20.54 0.60 -7.63
C VAL A 182 20.57 0.20 -6.18
N ASN A 183 20.60 1.21 -5.30
CA ASN A 183 20.43 1.03 -3.86
C ASN A 183 18.94 0.84 -3.55
N VAL A 184 18.58 -0.23 -2.86
CA VAL A 184 17.22 -0.51 -2.41
C VAL A 184 16.97 0.24 -1.10
N PRO A 185 15.93 1.11 -1.04
CA PRO A 185 15.55 1.82 0.17
C PRO A 185 15.24 0.87 1.33
N GLU A 186 15.60 1.25 2.55
CA GLU A 186 15.39 0.42 3.75
C GLU A 186 13.90 0.13 4.01
N GLU A 187 13.00 1.00 3.56
CA GLU A 187 11.55 0.81 3.67
C GLU A 187 11.05 -0.43 2.91
N ILE A 188 11.68 -0.73 1.76
CA ILE A 188 11.27 -1.82 0.86
C ILE A 188 12.30 -2.95 0.75
N LYS A 189 13.48 -2.79 1.35
CA LYS A 189 14.47 -3.86 1.49
C LYS A 189 13.82 -5.12 2.05
N PRO A 190 14.08 -6.33 1.57
CA PRO A 190 13.36 -7.51 2.05
C PRO A 190 13.85 -7.96 3.44
N ASP A 191 12.92 -8.44 4.28
CA ASP A 191 13.27 -9.08 5.56
C ASP A 191 13.54 -10.58 5.41
N PHE A 192 13.01 -11.20 4.34
CA PHE A 192 13.06 -12.63 4.09
C PHE A 192 13.48 -12.96 2.66
N VAL A 193 14.15 -14.10 2.48
CA VAL A 193 14.49 -14.67 1.18
C VAL A 193 13.21 -15.08 0.44
N GLY A 194 13.20 -14.95 -0.88
CA GLY A 194 12.05 -15.20 -1.75
C GLY A 194 11.09 -14.02 -1.87
N SER A 195 11.25 -12.98 -1.03
CA SER A 195 10.42 -11.78 -1.11
C SER A 195 10.58 -11.10 -2.46
N THR A 196 9.48 -10.60 -3.02
CA THR A 196 9.46 -9.82 -4.27
C THR A 196 8.86 -8.44 -4.05
N PHE A 197 9.50 -7.44 -4.65
CA PHE A 197 9.11 -6.04 -4.54
C PHE A 197 9.56 -5.28 -5.80
N THR A 198 9.04 -4.08 -5.99
CA THR A 198 9.39 -3.23 -7.13
C THR A 198 10.29 -2.08 -6.69
N ILE A 199 11.23 -1.70 -7.54
CA ILE A 199 12.02 -0.47 -7.40
C ILE A 199 11.86 0.39 -8.64
N PRO A 200 11.92 1.72 -8.51
CA PRO A 200 11.88 2.62 -9.66
C PRO A 200 13.13 2.44 -10.53
N VAL A 201 12.94 2.51 -11.84
CA VAL A 201 14.01 2.52 -12.82
C VAL A 201 14.78 3.85 -12.71
N PRO A 202 16.12 3.82 -12.58
CA PRO A 202 16.93 5.04 -12.53
C PRO A 202 16.75 5.88 -13.81
N GLN A 203 16.42 7.15 -13.68
CA GLN A 203 16.37 8.05 -14.83
C GLN A 203 17.79 8.39 -15.30
N LYS A 204 17.97 8.58 -16.61
CA LYS A 204 19.25 8.93 -17.23
C LYS A 204 19.07 10.15 -18.15
N ASP A 205 19.91 11.16 -17.98
CA ASP A 205 19.79 12.40 -18.76
C ASP A 205 19.93 12.12 -20.27
N GLY A 206 18.96 12.62 -21.05
CA GLY A 206 18.90 12.45 -22.50
C GLY A 206 18.38 11.08 -22.97
N TYR A 207 17.83 10.27 -22.06
CA TYR A 207 17.20 9.00 -22.38
C TYR A 207 15.85 8.87 -21.66
N HIS A 208 14.89 8.23 -22.32
CA HIS A 208 13.69 7.70 -21.68
C HIS A 208 13.80 6.19 -21.54
N ALA A 209 13.43 5.67 -20.36
CA ALA A 209 13.31 4.24 -20.11
C ALA A 209 11.95 3.72 -20.62
N ASP A 210 11.94 2.48 -21.10
CA ASP A 210 10.71 1.77 -21.51
C ASP A 210 9.85 1.30 -20.32
N LYS A 211 10.41 1.30 -19.11
CA LYS A 211 9.77 0.87 -17.87
C LYS A 211 9.96 1.88 -16.75
N GLU A 212 8.92 2.04 -15.93
CA GLU A 212 8.97 2.88 -14.72
C GLU A 212 9.55 2.15 -13.52
N ASN A 213 9.32 0.83 -13.41
CA ASN A 213 9.74 0.01 -12.30
C ASN A 213 10.30 -1.32 -12.79
N VAL A 214 11.16 -1.93 -11.99
CA VAL A 214 11.59 -3.33 -12.16
C VAL A 214 11.21 -4.15 -10.94
N THR A 215 10.92 -5.42 -11.18
CA THR A 215 10.67 -6.42 -10.14
C THR A 215 11.99 -6.98 -9.64
N VAL A 216 12.16 -7.03 -8.33
CA VAL A 216 13.35 -7.53 -7.64
C VAL A 216 12.94 -8.67 -6.73
N MET A 217 13.75 -9.73 -6.73
CA MET A 217 13.62 -10.87 -5.83
C MET A 217 14.82 -10.94 -4.87
N ALA A 218 14.52 -11.21 -3.61
CA ALA A 218 15.50 -11.49 -2.58
C ALA A 218 16.02 -12.93 -2.71
N LEU A 219 17.27 -13.12 -3.13
CA LEU A 219 17.96 -14.41 -3.08
C LEU A 219 18.89 -14.43 -1.87
N GLU A 220 19.31 -15.61 -1.41
CA GLU A 220 20.05 -15.76 -0.14
C GLU A 220 21.24 -14.79 0.02
N ASN A 221 22.00 -14.54 -1.05
CA ASN A 221 23.20 -13.70 -1.02
C ASN A 221 23.15 -12.47 -1.94
N LYS A 222 22.02 -12.19 -2.59
CA LYS A 222 21.90 -11.06 -3.53
C LYS A 222 20.46 -10.63 -3.75
N LEU A 223 20.28 -9.39 -4.16
CA LEU A 223 19.05 -8.98 -4.85
C LEU A 223 19.23 -9.22 -6.34
N SER A 224 18.20 -9.75 -6.99
CA SER A 224 18.24 -10.07 -8.41
C SER A 224 17.00 -9.55 -9.11
N SER A 225 17.16 -8.98 -10.29
CA SER A 225 16.08 -8.67 -11.22
C SER A 225 16.31 -9.42 -12.53
N THR A 226 15.24 -9.94 -13.12
CA THR A 226 15.25 -10.49 -14.48
C THR A 226 14.79 -9.46 -15.51
N ASP A 227 14.36 -8.28 -15.07
CA ASP A 227 13.96 -7.22 -15.98
C ASP A 227 15.17 -6.66 -16.74
N VAL A 228 14.94 -6.45 -18.03
CA VAL A 228 15.81 -5.63 -18.88
C VAL A 228 15.11 -4.29 -19.09
N VAL A 229 15.86 -3.21 -18.93
CA VAL A 229 15.41 -1.83 -19.17
C VAL A 229 16.05 -1.30 -20.44
N SER A 230 15.23 -0.81 -21.36
CA SER A 230 15.68 -0.18 -22.59
C SER A 230 15.65 1.33 -22.44
N TYR A 231 16.81 1.96 -22.55
CA TYR A 231 16.94 3.40 -22.66
C TYR A 231 16.98 3.78 -24.13
N VAL A 232 16.05 4.62 -24.53
CA VAL A 232 16.01 5.18 -25.87
C VAL A 232 16.45 6.63 -25.76
N ALA A 233 17.47 7.01 -26.54
CA ALA A 233 17.93 8.39 -26.56
C ALA A 233 16.78 9.29 -27.00
N ASP A 234 16.55 10.35 -26.24
CA ASP A 234 15.58 11.35 -26.63
C ASP A 234 16.05 11.95 -27.95
N LYS A 235 15.21 11.86 -29.00
CA LYS A 235 15.55 12.47 -30.28
C LYS A 235 15.79 13.94 -30.02
N LYS A 236 17.04 14.40 -30.18
CA LYS A 236 17.30 15.81 -30.44
C LYS A 236 16.47 16.15 -31.68
N GLN A 237 15.34 16.81 -31.48
CA GLN A 237 14.62 17.40 -32.60
C GLN A 237 15.61 18.38 -33.24
N SER A 238 16.06 18.04 -34.45
CA SER A 238 16.60 19.03 -35.35
C SER A 238 15.47 20.02 -35.58
N ALA A 239 15.65 21.24 -35.09
CA ALA A 239 14.66 22.30 -35.19
C ALA A 239 14.25 22.49 -36.67
N PRO A 240 12.94 22.46 -37.00
CA PRO A 240 12.49 23.07 -38.24
C PRO A 240 12.60 24.58 -38.07
N LYS A 241 13.35 25.23 -38.97
CA LYS A 241 13.32 26.69 -39.13
C LYS A 241 11.88 27.13 -39.40
N LYS A 242 11.27 27.82 -38.44
CA LYS A 242 10.20 28.79 -38.68
C LYS A 242 10.27 29.88 -37.62
N GLU A 243 10.35 31.12 -38.10
CA GLU A 243 10.39 32.35 -37.34
C GLU A 243 9.06 32.62 -36.60
N ILE A 244 9.15 33.42 -35.53
CA ILE A 244 8.10 34.05 -34.70
C ILE A 244 7.53 33.11 -33.61
N SER A 245 7.60 33.37 -32.30
CA SER A 245 7.91 34.57 -31.49
C SER A 245 8.50 34.14 -30.14
N ASP A 246 9.45 34.90 -29.61
CA ASP A 246 9.97 34.77 -28.24
C ASP A 246 8.84 34.72 -27.20
N LYS A 247 8.69 33.58 -26.54
CA LYS A 247 8.15 33.49 -25.18
C LYS A 247 9.05 32.54 -24.41
N ASP A 248 9.67 33.09 -23.38
CA ASP A 248 10.75 32.51 -22.60
C ASP A 248 10.52 31.03 -22.25
N GLU A 249 11.48 30.19 -22.60
CA GLU A 249 11.67 28.90 -21.92
C GLU A 249 11.99 29.22 -20.45
N GLY A 250 10.94 29.28 -19.63
CA GLY A 250 11.05 29.63 -18.22
C GLY A 250 12.23 29.00 -17.51
N THR A 251 12.96 29.78 -16.70
CA THR A 251 14.22 29.38 -16.08
C THR A 251 14.03 28.12 -15.23
N ILE A 252 14.67 27.03 -15.63
CA ILE A 252 14.71 25.79 -14.84
C ILE A 252 15.92 25.87 -13.90
N THR A 253 15.67 25.78 -12.60
CA THR A 253 16.71 25.75 -11.57
C THR A 253 16.69 24.45 -10.78
N GLU A 254 17.80 24.17 -10.11
CA GLU A 254 17.88 23.07 -9.16
C GLU A 254 16.93 23.32 -7.97
N PHE A 255 16.23 22.27 -7.55
CA PHE A 255 15.33 22.29 -6.41
C PHE A 255 15.29 20.89 -5.83
N ASN A 256 16.11 20.59 -4.82
CA ASN A 256 16.31 19.24 -4.29
C ASN A 256 15.54 19.02 -3.00
N LYS A 257 14.21 18.91 -3.08
CA LYS A 257 13.33 18.78 -1.90
C LYS A 257 12.21 17.76 -2.15
N TYR A 258 11.74 17.12 -1.09
CA TYR A 258 10.49 16.37 -1.18
C TYR A 258 9.31 17.32 -1.15
N VAL A 259 8.28 17.03 -1.94
CA VAL A 259 7.01 17.76 -1.98
C VAL A 259 5.86 16.77 -1.95
N THR A 260 4.71 17.18 -1.40
CA THR A 260 3.52 16.35 -1.27
C THR A 260 2.29 17.08 -1.81
N VAL A 261 1.46 16.40 -2.60
CA VAL A 261 0.16 16.93 -3.05
C VAL A 261 -0.73 17.21 -1.85
N HIS A 262 -1.32 18.41 -1.81
CA HIS A 262 -2.19 18.79 -0.70
C HIS A 262 -3.34 17.77 -0.50
N PRO A 263 -3.63 17.34 0.75
CA PRO A 263 -4.62 16.31 1.05
C PRO A 263 -6.08 16.71 0.75
N ASP A 264 -6.36 18.01 0.64
CA ASP A 264 -7.68 18.57 0.35
C ASP A 264 -7.98 18.63 -1.16
N LEU A 265 -6.96 18.48 -2.01
CA LEU A 265 -7.15 18.33 -3.45
C LEU A 265 -7.76 16.97 -3.78
N LYS A 266 -8.54 16.88 -4.85
CA LYS A 266 -8.97 15.58 -5.41
C LYS A 266 -7.79 14.88 -6.07
N PHE A 267 -6.97 15.65 -6.79
CA PHE A 267 -5.72 15.30 -7.43
C PHE A 267 -4.98 16.60 -7.82
N ALA A 268 -3.68 16.52 -8.10
CA ALA A 268 -2.93 17.59 -8.76
C ALA A 268 -2.85 17.36 -10.28
N GLN A 269 -3.01 18.43 -11.05
CA GLN A 269 -2.93 18.40 -12.52
C GLN A 269 -1.47 18.40 -12.96
N LEU A 270 -1.13 17.56 -13.94
CA LEU A 270 0.17 17.56 -14.59
C LEU A 270 0.21 18.48 -15.81
N TYR A 271 1.36 19.13 -16.00
CA TYR A 271 1.64 20.05 -17.10
C TYR A 271 2.91 19.61 -17.84
N ASP A 272 2.97 19.86 -19.14
CA ASP A 272 4.17 19.66 -19.94
C ASP A 272 5.20 20.78 -19.71
N ALA A 273 6.33 20.70 -20.41
CA ALA A 273 7.39 21.69 -20.30
C ALA A 273 6.94 23.11 -20.70
N ASN A 274 5.88 23.27 -21.49
CA ASN A 274 5.37 24.57 -21.93
C ASN A 274 4.23 25.09 -21.04
N GLY A 275 3.90 24.37 -19.96
CA GLY A 275 2.78 24.72 -19.08
C GLY A 275 1.41 24.33 -19.66
N MET A 276 1.35 23.47 -20.69
CA MET A 276 0.09 22.93 -21.18
C MET A 276 -0.34 21.72 -20.35
N LYS A 277 -1.63 21.60 -20.08
CA LYS A 277 -2.18 20.48 -19.30
C LYS A 277 -2.00 19.15 -20.04
N ILE A 278 -1.69 18.11 -19.29
CA ILE A 278 -1.66 16.72 -19.76
C ILE A 278 -2.94 16.05 -19.27
N ASP A 279 -4.00 16.05 -20.08
CA ASP A 279 -5.36 15.65 -19.65
C ASP A 279 -5.48 14.18 -19.20
N SER A 280 -4.56 13.31 -19.61
CA SER A 280 -4.54 11.89 -19.26
C SER A 280 -3.75 11.56 -17.99
N GLN A 281 -3.13 12.55 -17.32
CA GLN A 281 -2.26 12.30 -16.17
C GLN A 281 -2.57 13.23 -14.99
N ILE A 282 -2.64 12.62 -13.81
CA ILE A 282 -2.90 13.28 -12.53
C ILE A 282 -1.96 12.71 -11.46
N LEU A 283 -1.76 13.45 -10.36
CA LEU A 283 -1.19 12.89 -9.13
C LEU A 283 -2.24 12.86 -8.03
N ASP A 284 -2.36 11.72 -7.37
CA ASP A 284 -3.27 11.55 -6.25
C ASP A 284 -2.87 12.46 -5.07
N LYS A 285 -3.87 12.89 -4.30
CA LYS A 285 -3.65 13.60 -3.03
C LYS A 285 -2.77 12.79 -2.07
N ASN A 286 -1.99 13.47 -1.25
CA ASN A 286 -0.98 12.87 -0.36
C ASN A 286 0.15 12.13 -1.08
N TYR A 287 0.24 12.19 -2.41
CA TYR A 287 1.39 11.65 -3.12
C TYR A 287 2.62 12.50 -2.83
N THR A 288 3.65 11.88 -2.26
CA THR A 288 4.95 12.51 -1.95
C THR A 288 5.99 12.06 -2.94
N TRP A 289 6.79 13.00 -3.46
CA TRP A 289 7.93 12.68 -4.32
C TRP A 289 9.11 13.62 -4.05
N PHE A 290 10.30 13.19 -4.46
CA PHE A 290 11.47 14.05 -4.52
C PHE A 290 11.47 14.84 -5.84
N SER A 291 11.32 16.15 -5.76
CA SER A 291 11.59 17.04 -6.88
C SER A 291 13.07 17.42 -6.84
N ASN A 292 13.71 17.44 -8.00
CA ASN A 292 15.10 17.89 -8.18
C ASN A 292 15.22 19.14 -9.07
N ARG A 293 14.08 19.64 -9.58
CA ARG A 293 14.01 20.80 -10.46
C ARG A 293 12.75 21.60 -10.17
N GLN A 294 12.88 22.91 -10.22
CA GLN A 294 11.76 23.83 -10.30
C GLN A 294 11.83 24.62 -11.60
N LYS A 295 10.68 25.10 -12.05
CA LYS A 295 10.56 25.97 -13.20
C LYS A 295 9.68 27.16 -12.86
N ASP A 296 10.11 28.35 -13.24
CA ASP A 296 9.25 29.53 -13.27
C ASP A 296 8.71 29.72 -14.69
N LEU A 297 7.38 29.71 -14.85
CA LEU A 297 6.70 30.08 -16.09
C LEU A 297 5.75 31.24 -15.77
N ASP A 298 6.05 32.43 -16.28
CA ASP A 298 5.24 33.64 -16.10
C ASP A 298 4.92 33.95 -14.62
N GLY A 299 5.87 33.72 -13.70
CA GLY A 299 5.71 33.94 -12.25
C GLY A 299 5.00 32.80 -11.51
N GLN A 300 4.60 31.74 -12.20
CA GLN A 300 4.08 30.52 -11.60
C GLN A 300 5.21 29.50 -11.45
N ILE A 301 5.49 29.11 -10.21
CA ILE A 301 6.46 28.05 -9.93
C ILE A 301 5.83 26.68 -10.13
N TYR A 302 6.60 25.78 -10.73
CA TYR A 302 6.29 24.38 -10.91
C TYR A 302 7.42 23.51 -10.39
N TYR A 303 7.08 22.32 -9.86
CA TYR A 303 8.04 21.31 -9.46
C TYR A 303 7.96 20.10 -10.36
N ARG A 304 9.12 19.56 -10.70
CA ARG A 304 9.22 18.40 -11.57
C ARG A 304 8.79 17.14 -10.82
N THR A 305 7.95 16.35 -11.46
CA THR A 305 7.49 15.05 -10.97
C THR A 305 8.41 13.93 -11.47
N PRO A 306 8.29 12.70 -10.93
CA PRO A 306 9.04 11.55 -11.43
C PRO A 306 8.82 11.25 -12.92
N SER A 307 7.65 11.65 -13.46
CA SER A 307 7.29 11.49 -14.88
C SER A 307 7.85 12.59 -15.80
N ASN A 308 8.69 13.51 -15.28
CA ASN A 308 9.12 14.76 -15.94
C ASN A 308 8.01 15.75 -16.29
N ALA A 309 6.74 15.45 -16.00
CA ALA A 309 5.70 16.44 -15.97
C ALA A 309 5.90 17.41 -14.79
N TRP A 310 5.23 18.55 -14.87
CA TRP A 310 5.32 19.64 -13.93
C TRP A 310 4.02 19.75 -13.14
N VAL A 311 4.14 20.01 -11.83
CA VAL A 311 3.00 20.32 -10.95
C VAL A 311 3.17 21.71 -10.42
N LYS A 312 2.10 22.48 -10.32
CA LYS A 312 2.15 23.82 -9.73
C LYS A 312 2.59 23.74 -8.28
N ALA A 313 3.50 24.62 -7.88
CA ALA A 313 3.92 24.75 -6.49
C ALA A 313 2.75 25.10 -5.55
N SER A 314 1.65 25.66 -6.06
CA SER A 314 0.42 25.92 -5.30
C SER A 314 -0.38 24.66 -4.94
N ASP A 315 -0.12 23.55 -5.62
CA ASP A 315 -0.89 22.30 -5.47
C ASP A 315 -0.17 21.32 -4.52
N VAL A 316 0.97 21.74 -3.96
CA VAL A 316 1.85 20.91 -3.15
C VAL A 316 2.52 21.72 -2.04
N TYR A 317 3.01 21.03 -1.01
CA TYR A 317 3.85 21.62 0.02
C TYR A 317 5.18 20.87 0.13
N GLU A 318 6.24 21.59 0.50
CA GLU A 318 7.55 21.00 0.79
C GLU A 318 7.51 20.18 2.08
N CYS A 319 8.20 19.05 2.09
CA CYS A 319 8.29 18.20 3.26
C CYS A 319 9.63 17.47 3.36
N THR A 320 9.88 16.89 4.53
CA THR A 320 10.94 15.91 4.79
C THR A 320 10.32 14.75 5.55
N ASN A 321 10.55 13.52 5.07
CA ASN A 321 10.12 12.33 5.79
C ASN A 321 10.91 12.21 7.09
N SER A 322 10.25 12.49 8.21
CA SER A 322 10.88 12.59 9.52
C SER A 322 9.85 12.26 10.58
N LYS A 323 10.04 11.10 11.21
CA LYS A 323 9.16 10.62 12.28
C LYS A 323 9.71 11.10 13.61
N ASN A 324 8.97 11.99 14.24
CA ASN A 324 9.31 12.55 15.55
C ASN A 324 8.19 12.28 16.56
N LEU A 325 8.56 12.27 17.84
CA LEU A 325 7.63 12.47 18.93
C LEU A 325 7.66 13.94 19.32
N VAL A 326 6.51 14.60 19.25
CA VAL A 326 6.35 15.99 19.67
C VAL A 326 5.47 16.05 20.91
N LYS A 327 5.85 16.88 21.88
CA LYS A 327 5.07 17.11 23.09
C LYS A 327 4.61 18.56 23.15
N THR A 328 3.33 18.77 23.40
CA THR A 328 2.77 20.11 23.60
C THR A 328 3.16 20.68 24.97
N ARG A 329 3.18 22.00 25.08
CA ARG A 329 3.50 22.72 26.34
C ARG A 329 2.23 22.96 27.16
N ASP A 330 2.32 23.83 28.17
CA ASP A 330 1.24 24.20 29.10
C ASP A 330 0.12 25.06 28.48
N ALA A 331 0.02 25.10 27.15
CA ALA A 331 -1.12 25.74 26.49
C ALA A 331 -2.35 24.83 26.66
N ILE A 332 -3.49 25.40 27.07
CA ILE A 332 -4.76 24.67 27.23
C ILE A 332 -5.09 23.89 25.94
N ILE A 333 -4.86 24.52 24.78
CA ILE A 333 -4.95 23.90 23.44
C ILE A 333 -3.80 24.44 22.58
N THR A 334 -3.00 23.56 21.97
CA THR A 334 -2.06 23.91 20.90
C THR A 334 -2.80 23.84 19.56
N GLU A 335 -2.86 24.98 18.86
CA GLU A 335 -3.52 25.13 17.56
C GLU A 335 -2.87 24.27 16.48
N LEU A 336 -3.70 23.87 15.52
CA LEU A 336 -3.28 23.15 14.32
C LEU A 336 -3.59 23.97 13.08
N VAL A 337 -2.78 23.77 12.05
CA VAL A 337 -3.01 24.32 10.72
C VAL A 337 -3.22 23.20 9.70
N ASN A 338 -3.89 23.50 8.59
CA ASN A 338 -3.95 22.62 7.43
C ASN A 338 -2.68 22.73 6.58
N SER A 339 -2.60 21.96 5.49
CA SER A 339 -1.45 21.99 4.57
C SER A 339 -1.26 23.34 3.85
N HIS A 340 -2.21 24.27 3.93
CA HIS A 340 -2.11 25.65 3.43
C HIS A 340 -1.75 26.66 4.53
N ALA A 341 -1.30 26.18 5.69
CA ALA A 341 -1.00 26.99 6.89
C ALA A 341 -2.20 27.80 7.44
N GLN A 342 -3.43 27.36 7.17
CA GLN A 342 -4.63 27.98 7.72
C GLN A 342 -5.06 27.28 9.02
N THR A 343 -5.38 28.05 10.05
CA THR A 343 -5.83 27.52 11.35
C THR A 343 -7.07 26.66 11.21
N ILE A 344 -7.04 25.47 11.80
CA ILE A 344 -8.18 24.56 11.88
C ILE A 344 -9.00 24.93 13.12
N VAL A 345 -10.22 25.41 12.92
CA VAL A 345 -11.13 25.77 14.01
C VAL A 345 -11.69 24.54 14.71
N ASN A 346 -11.97 24.65 16.02
CA ASN A 346 -12.54 23.59 16.86
C ASN A 346 -11.70 22.30 16.93
N ARG A 347 -10.39 22.38 16.65
CA ARG A 347 -9.47 21.25 16.67
C ARG A 347 -8.09 21.71 17.14
N GLY A 348 -7.51 21.00 18.10
CA GLY A 348 -6.17 21.26 18.60
C GLY A 348 -5.66 20.13 19.48
N LEU A 349 -4.41 20.23 19.92
CA LEU A 349 -3.77 19.24 20.79
C LEU A 349 -3.88 19.70 22.24
N GLY A 350 -4.23 18.80 23.17
CA GLY A 350 -4.33 19.14 24.59
C GLY A 350 -2.97 19.43 25.22
N ALA A 351 -2.95 20.14 26.35
CA ALA A 351 -1.75 20.42 27.12
C ALA A 351 -0.94 19.15 27.46
N PHE A 352 0.40 19.24 27.39
CA PHE A 352 1.34 18.16 27.73
C PHE A 352 1.13 16.82 27.02
N SER A 353 0.42 16.80 25.90
CA SER A 353 0.13 15.59 25.14
C SER A 353 1.27 15.27 24.16
N THR A 354 1.57 13.98 23.99
CA THR A 354 2.62 13.50 23.10
C THR A 354 2.01 12.90 21.84
N TRP A 355 2.52 13.31 20.69
CA TRP A 355 2.01 12.91 19.38
C TRP A 355 3.12 12.36 18.50
N LYS A 356 2.79 11.32 17.75
CA LYS A 356 3.64 10.82 16.66
C LYS A 356 3.41 11.68 15.44
N THR A 357 4.50 11.99 14.74
CA THR A 357 4.47 12.79 13.52
C THR A 357 4.93 11.94 12.34
N THR A 358 4.38 12.20 11.16
CA THR A 358 4.69 11.46 9.94
C THR A 358 5.77 12.14 9.11
N ASN A 359 5.69 13.47 9.00
CA ASN A 359 6.60 14.29 8.21
C ASN A 359 6.86 15.64 8.90
N VAL A 360 7.92 16.31 8.48
CA VAL A 360 8.13 17.74 8.70
C VAL A 360 7.72 18.47 7.43
N ALA A 361 6.81 19.44 7.51
CA ALA A 361 6.39 20.27 6.39
C ALA A 361 7.00 21.67 6.49
N ILE A 362 7.33 22.27 5.36
CA ILE A 362 7.68 23.70 5.26
C ILE A 362 6.50 24.40 4.58
N LEU A 363 5.71 25.11 5.38
CA LEU A 363 4.52 25.84 4.92
C LEU A 363 4.80 27.34 5.12
N ASN A 364 4.65 28.15 4.08
CA ASN A 364 4.98 29.59 4.12
C ASN A 364 6.37 29.87 4.72
N ASN A 365 7.37 29.05 4.34
CA ASN A 365 8.75 29.12 4.83
C ASN A 365 8.90 28.91 6.36
N HIS A 366 7.89 28.33 7.01
CA HIS A 366 7.90 27.97 8.43
C HIS A 366 7.76 26.46 8.62
N LYS A 367 8.36 25.93 9.69
CA LYS A 367 8.45 24.49 9.93
C LYS A 367 7.25 24.01 10.76
N TYR A 368 6.63 22.93 10.29
CA TYR A 368 5.52 22.27 10.97
C TYR A 368 5.73 20.76 11.05
N TYR A 369 5.15 20.13 12.06
CA TYR A 369 5.11 18.68 12.19
C TYR A 369 3.73 18.15 11.81
N GLN A 370 3.67 17.20 10.88
CA GLN A 370 2.43 16.57 10.43
C GLN A 370 1.98 15.51 11.44
N ILE A 371 0.79 15.68 12.03
CA ILE A 371 0.21 14.75 13.00
C ILE A 371 -0.90 13.87 12.40
N SER A 372 -1.51 14.31 11.30
CA SER A 372 -2.45 13.55 10.48
C SER A 372 -2.43 14.11 9.04
N PRO A 373 -3.07 13.47 8.04
CA PRO A 373 -2.89 13.83 6.63
C PRO A 373 -2.97 15.33 6.34
N ASN A 374 -3.95 16.05 6.91
CA ASN A 374 -4.11 17.51 6.73
C ASN A 374 -4.06 18.30 8.04
N GLU A 375 -3.41 17.80 9.09
CA GLU A 375 -3.25 18.52 10.35
C GLU A 375 -1.77 18.62 10.72
N PHE A 376 -1.33 19.84 10.98
CA PHE A 376 0.06 20.17 11.25
C PHE A 376 0.15 21.03 12.51
N VAL A 377 1.15 20.75 13.35
CA VAL A 377 1.46 21.55 14.53
C VAL A 377 2.72 22.37 14.28
N ASP A 378 2.67 23.63 14.66
CA ASP A 378 3.78 24.57 14.57
C ASP A 378 4.98 24.04 15.39
N SER A 379 6.16 23.98 14.78
CA SER A 379 7.35 23.46 15.45
C SER A 379 7.76 24.27 16.67
N ASP A 380 7.42 25.56 16.69
CA ASP A 380 7.77 26.45 17.79
C ASP A 380 6.83 26.28 18.98
N LYS A 381 5.69 25.59 18.81
CA LYS A 381 4.69 25.35 19.86
C LYS A 381 4.83 23.98 20.54
N VAL A 382 5.80 23.16 20.13
CA VAL A 382 6.03 21.80 20.65
C VAL A 382 7.51 21.53 20.89
N ASP A 383 7.79 20.58 21.77
CA ASP A 383 9.14 20.13 22.05
C ASP A 383 9.37 18.73 21.45
N LEU A 384 10.55 18.50 20.87
CA LEU A 384 10.95 17.17 20.41
C LEU A 384 11.29 16.29 21.61
N VAL A 385 10.67 15.12 21.69
CA VAL A 385 10.94 14.13 22.73
C VAL A 385 11.82 13.04 22.14
N LYS A 386 12.89 12.67 22.85
CA LYS A 386 13.67 11.48 22.51
C LYS A 386 12.80 10.25 22.74
N ALA A 387 12.76 9.38 21.73
CA ALA A 387 12.04 8.11 21.79
C ALA A 387 12.59 7.20 22.89
#